data_AF-A0A2S1WIJ7-F1
#
_entry.id   AF-A0A2S1WIJ7-F1
#
_cell.length_a   1.000
_cell.length_b   1.000
_cell.length_c   1.000
_cell.angle_alpha   90.00
_cell.angle_beta   90.00
_cell.angle_gamma   90.00
#
_symmetry.space_group_name_H-M   'P 1'
#
loop_
_entity.id
_entity.type
_entity.pdbx_description
1 polymer ?
#
loop_
_entity_poly.entity_id
_entity_poly.type
_entity_poly.pdbx_seq_one_letter_code
_entity_poly.pdbx_strand_id
1 'polypeptide(L)'
;IHHTPATDASGPVKAVMDDLFEYFKEWKLPATCRIALACCLNMCGAVHCSDIAIVGLHRKVPKIEHDRLQNVCEIPNVIASCPTGAIRPDPKNKSVKVNDDRC
;
A
#
# COMPACT_ATOMS: atom_id res chain seq x y z
N ILE A 1 11.21 10.21 3.79
CA ILE A 1 11.14 9.45 2.51
C ILE A 1 10.37 8.16 2.81
N HIS A 2 9.06 8.15 2.60
CA HIS A 2 8.30 6.89 2.54
C HIS A 2 8.24 6.52 1.06
N HIS A 3 8.99 5.49 0.65
CA HIS A 3 9.06 5.12 -0.76
C HIS A 3 7.72 4.57 -1.29
N THR A 4 6.94 3.90 -0.41
CA THR A 4 5.59 3.37 -0.63
C THR A 4 4.95 2.69 0.61
N PRO A 5 5.70 2.12 1.60
CA PRO A 5 5.06 1.27 2.60
C PRO A 5 4.17 2.07 3.56
N ALA A 6 3.02 1.49 3.91
CA ALA A 6 2.07 2.01 4.90
C ALA A 6 2.29 1.39 6.29
N THR A 7 2.89 0.21 6.36
CA THR A 7 3.27 -0.48 7.59
C THR A 7 4.62 -1.19 7.41
N ASP A 8 5.24 -1.54 8.52
CA ASP A 8 6.36 -2.48 8.53
C ASP A 8 5.89 -3.91 8.21
N ALA A 9 6.79 -4.72 7.64
CA ALA A 9 6.51 -6.11 7.32
C ALA A 9 6.96 -7.07 8.43
N SER A 10 8.16 -6.89 8.99
CA SER A 10 8.78 -7.86 9.89
C SER A 10 8.16 -7.87 11.28
N GLY A 11 7.83 -6.70 11.83
CA GLY A 11 7.23 -6.51 13.14
C GLY A 11 5.89 -7.20 13.28
N PRO A 12 4.88 -6.90 12.44
CA PRO A 12 3.59 -7.56 12.52
C PRO A 12 3.68 -9.07 12.24
N VAL A 13 4.51 -9.51 11.29
CA VAL A 13 4.73 -10.94 11.04
C VAL A 13 5.33 -11.62 12.27
N LYS A 14 6.30 -11.00 12.94
CA LYS A 14 6.89 -11.53 14.17
C LYS A 14 5.84 -11.65 15.28
N ALA A 15 5.05 -10.61 15.51
CA ALA A 15 3.99 -10.63 16.53
C ALA A 15 2.96 -11.73 16.25
N VAL A 16 2.49 -11.85 15.00
CA VAL A 16 1.51 -12.88 14.61
C VAL A 16 2.10 -14.29 14.72
N MET A 17 3.35 -14.49 14.30
CA MET A 17 3.99 -15.81 14.35
C MET A 17 4.38 -16.24 15.76
N ASP A 18 4.59 -15.30 16.68
CA ASP A 18 4.80 -15.61 18.10
C ASP A 18 3.53 -16.14 18.75
N ASP A 19 2.39 -15.50 18.48
CA ASP A 19 1.08 -15.94 19.00
C ASP A 19 0.61 -17.25 18.35
N LEU A 20 0.93 -17.48 17.08
CA LEU A 20 0.52 -18.66 16.32
C LEU A 20 1.57 -19.79 16.30
N PHE A 21 2.64 -19.67 17.08
CA PHE A 21 3.77 -20.60 17.03
C PHE A 21 3.38 -22.06 17.34
N GLU A 22 2.39 -22.26 18.20
CA GLU A 22 1.83 -23.57 18.53
C GLU A 22 1.23 -24.27 17.29
N TYR A 23 0.45 -23.54 16.49
CA TYR A 23 -0.17 -24.03 15.25
C TYR A 23 0.85 -24.30 14.14
N PHE A 24 2.03 -23.69 14.22
CA PHE A 24 3.12 -23.94 13.27
C PHE A 24 3.84 -25.25 13.57
N LYS A 25 3.98 -25.63 14.84
CA LYS A 25 4.67 -26.86 15.26
C LYS A 25 3.80 -28.11 15.14
N GLU A 26 2.49 -27.97 15.38
CA GLU A 26 1.56 -29.10 15.42
C GLU A 26 0.41 -28.90 14.44
N TRP A 27 -0.01 -29.97 13.78
CA TRP A 27 -1.14 -29.93 12.85
C TRP A 27 -2.48 -29.93 13.60
N LYS A 28 -2.93 -28.76 14.03
CA LYS A 28 -4.22 -28.56 14.74
C LYS A 28 -5.36 -28.06 13.86
N LEU A 29 -5.06 -27.61 12.65
CA LEU A 29 -6.03 -27.04 11.72
C LEU A 29 -6.57 -28.10 10.75
N PRO A 30 -7.84 -27.99 10.30
CA PRO A 30 -8.43 -28.95 9.36
C PRO A 30 -7.78 -28.93 7.97
N ALA A 31 -7.08 -27.84 7.62
CA ALA A 31 -6.34 -27.67 6.37
C ALA A 31 -5.17 -26.70 6.57
N THR A 32 -4.27 -26.62 5.58
CA THR A 32 -3.20 -25.61 5.56
C THR A 32 -3.81 -24.21 5.51
N CYS A 33 -3.48 -23.37 6.49
CA CYS A 33 -3.82 -21.95 6.49
C CYS A 33 -2.59 -21.13 6.07
N ARG A 34 -2.73 -20.32 5.01
CA ARG A 34 -1.71 -19.40 4.52
C ARG A 34 -2.05 -17.99 4.99
N ILE A 35 -1.21 -17.47 5.87
CA ILE A 35 -1.27 -16.07 6.33
C ILE A 35 -0.19 -15.29 5.60
N ALA A 36 -0.57 -14.20 4.94
CA ALA A 36 0.37 -13.35 4.24
C ALA A 36 0.17 -11.86 4.55
N LEU A 37 1.26 -11.10 4.49
CA LEU A 37 1.27 -9.68 4.79
C LEU A 37 1.86 -8.88 3.62
N ALA A 38 1.17 -7.79 3.26
CA ALA A 38 1.66 -6.76 2.36
C ALA A 38 1.82 -5.44 3.12
N CYS A 39 2.98 -4.80 2.97
CA CYS A 39 3.24 -3.49 3.56
C CYS A 39 2.50 -2.33 2.86
N CYS A 40 1.99 -2.56 1.65
CA CYS A 40 1.15 -1.62 0.89
C CYS A 40 0.27 -2.38 -0.12
N LEU A 41 -0.62 -1.63 -0.79
CA LEU A 41 -1.56 -2.14 -1.80
C LEU A 41 -0.90 -2.71 -3.07
N ASN A 42 0.40 -2.52 -3.28
CA ASN A 42 1.11 -3.16 -4.38
C ASN A 42 1.21 -4.69 -4.20
N MET A 43 0.95 -5.19 -2.99
CA MET A 43 0.85 -6.63 -2.70
C MET A 43 1.98 -7.45 -3.33
N CYS A 44 3.23 -7.17 -2.97
CA CYS A 44 4.44 -7.80 -3.53
C CYS A 44 4.59 -9.29 -3.15
N GLY A 45 3.57 -10.11 -3.42
CA GLY A 45 3.45 -11.52 -3.07
C GLY A 45 2.01 -12.02 -3.27
N ALA A 46 1.72 -13.21 -2.74
CA ALA A 46 0.42 -13.89 -2.87
C ALA A 46 -0.64 -13.38 -1.86
N VAL A 47 -0.55 -12.12 -1.43
CA VAL A 47 -1.40 -11.58 -0.34
C VAL A 47 -2.87 -11.50 -0.77
N HIS A 48 -3.14 -11.26 -2.05
CA HIS A 48 -4.49 -11.22 -2.62
C HIS A 48 -5.18 -12.59 -2.71
N CYS A 49 -4.44 -13.70 -2.56
CA CYS A 49 -4.96 -15.07 -2.66
C CYS A 49 -4.60 -15.93 -1.45
N SER A 50 -4.31 -15.29 -0.32
CA SER A 50 -4.06 -15.96 0.96
C SER A 50 -5.36 -16.17 1.74
N ASP A 51 -5.40 -17.21 2.58
CA ASP A 51 -6.57 -17.50 3.43
C ASP A 51 -6.81 -16.37 4.42
N ILE A 52 -5.72 -15.78 4.95
CA ILE A 52 -5.75 -14.57 5.78
C ILE A 52 -4.72 -13.58 5.22
N ALA A 53 -5.18 -12.38 4.90
CA ALA A 53 -4.36 -11.32 4.32
C ALA A 53 -4.31 -10.09 5.24
N ILE A 54 -3.10 -9.65 5.57
CA ILE A 54 -2.86 -8.39 6.30
C ILE A 54 -2.30 -7.38 5.31
N VAL A 55 -3.00 -6.27 5.09
CA VAL A 55 -2.61 -5.26 4.09
C VAL A 55 -2.49 -3.89 4.74
N GLY A 56 -1.32 -3.27 4.62
CA GLY A 56 -1.11 -1.88 4.99
C GLY A 56 -1.81 -0.93 4.02
N LEU A 57 -2.58 0.02 4.55
CA LEU A 57 -3.37 0.97 3.75
C LEU A 57 -3.20 2.40 4.26
N HIS A 58 -3.00 3.33 3.31
CA HIS A 58 -3.04 4.76 3.58
C HIS A 58 -4.48 5.25 3.65
N ARG A 59 -4.81 6.06 4.66
CA ARG A 59 -6.15 6.65 4.84
C ARG A 59 -6.20 8.17 4.59
N LYS A 60 -5.10 8.74 4.08
CA LYS A 60 -4.96 10.17 3.82
C LYS A 60 -4.50 10.34 2.39
N VAL A 61 -4.99 11.41 1.77
CA VAL A 61 -4.58 11.80 0.42
C VAL A 61 -3.09 12.16 0.36
N PRO A 62 -2.45 12.00 -0.81
CA PRO A 62 -1.06 12.39 -1.01
C PRO A 62 -0.84 13.89 -0.76
N LYS A 63 0.20 14.22 0.01
CA LYS A 63 0.67 15.62 0.10
C LYS A 63 1.50 15.95 -1.13
N ILE A 64 1.16 17.03 -1.81
CA ILE A 64 1.81 17.43 -3.06
C ILE A 64 2.98 18.36 -2.76
N GLU A 65 4.18 17.97 -3.18
CA GLU A 65 5.39 18.83 -3.16
C GLU A 65 5.52 19.53 -4.52
N HIS A 66 4.88 20.69 -4.69
CA HIS A 66 4.81 21.39 -5.98
C HIS A 66 6.18 21.72 -6.59
N ASP A 67 7.16 22.09 -5.77
CA ASP A 67 8.49 22.53 -6.23
C ASP A 67 9.34 21.38 -6.83
N ARG A 68 9.15 20.15 -6.35
CA ARG A 68 9.94 18.98 -6.80
C ARG A 68 9.24 18.19 -7.89
N LEU A 69 7.91 18.27 -7.97
CA LEU A 69 7.09 17.38 -8.82
C LEU A 69 7.48 17.45 -10.30
N GLN A 70 7.69 18.65 -10.84
CA GLN A 70 8.03 18.82 -12.26
C GLN A 70 9.42 18.26 -12.61
N ASN A 71 10.36 18.23 -11.66
CA ASN A 71 11.73 17.79 -11.89
C ASN A 71 11.90 16.27 -11.78
N VAL A 72 10.97 15.58 -11.11
CA VAL A 72 11.08 14.13 -10.81
C VAL A 72 10.00 13.31 -11.52
N CYS A 73 8.88 13.92 -11.91
CA CYS A 73 7.72 13.20 -12.42
C CYS A 73 7.23 13.74 -13.77
N GLU A 74 6.85 12.83 -14.65
CA GLU A 74 6.08 13.16 -15.85
C GLU A 74 4.60 13.33 -15.49
N ILE A 75 4.09 14.56 -15.53
CA ILE A 75 2.71 14.91 -15.12
C ILE A 75 1.64 14.02 -15.78
N PRO A 76 1.69 13.71 -17.09
CA PRO A 76 0.69 12.83 -17.71
C PRO A 76 0.65 11.44 -17.09
N ASN A 77 1.81 10.85 -16.76
CA ASN A 77 1.89 9.52 -16.15
C ASN A 77 1.34 9.52 -14.72
N VAL A 78 1.62 10.59 -13.96
CA VAL A 78 1.06 10.75 -12.60
C VAL A 78 -0.46 10.82 -12.66
N ILE A 79 -1.03 11.58 -13.59
CA ILE A 79 -2.50 11.65 -13.76
C ILE A 79 -3.07 10.28 -14.16
N ALA A 80 -2.44 9.59 -15.11
CA ALA A 80 -2.89 8.28 -15.61
C ALA A 80 -2.78 7.16 -14.56
N SER A 81 -1.88 7.28 -13.58
CA SER A 81 -1.72 6.29 -12.51
C SER A 81 -2.92 6.20 -11.55
N CYS A 82 -3.79 7.20 -11.53
CA CYS A 82 -4.90 7.24 -10.59
C CYS A 82 -6.11 6.45 -11.11
N PRO A 83 -6.51 5.34 -10.44
CA PRO A 83 -7.59 4.49 -10.93
C PRO A 83 -8.98 5.16 -10.89
N THR A 84 -9.20 6.07 -9.93
CA THR A 84 -10.46 6.82 -9.79
C THR A 84 -10.46 8.14 -10.57
N GLY A 85 -9.31 8.51 -11.15
CA GLY A 85 -9.10 9.83 -11.72
C GLY A 85 -9.38 10.93 -10.70
N ALA A 86 -8.78 10.88 -9.51
CA ALA A 86 -8.77 11.96 -8.52
C ALA A 86 -7.72 13.04 -8.83
N ILE A 87 -6.66 12.68 -9.56
CA ILE A 87 -5.56 13.60 -9.91
C ILE A 87 -5.94 14.45 -11.13
N ARG A 88 -5.71 15.76 -11.07
CA ARG A 88 -5.98 16.74 -12.12
C ARG A 88 -4.75 17.61 -12.39
N PRO A 89 -4.55 18.09 -13.63
CA PRO A 89 -3.48 19.03 -13.92
C PRO A 89 -3.75 20.40 -13.26
N ASP A 90 -2.70 21.05 -12.78
CA ASP A 90 -2.73 22.42 -12.28
C ASP A 90 -1.70 23.28 -13.04
N PRO A 91 -2.07 23.84 -14.21
CA PRO A 91 -1.15 24.58 -15.06
C PRO A 91 -0.54 25.82 -14.39
N LYS A 92 -1.26 26.44 -13.44
CA LYS A 92 -0.81 27.66 -12.74
C LYS A 92 0.45 27.42 -11.92
N ASN A 93 0.51 26.28 -11.23
CA ASN A 93 1.64 25.87 -10.39
C ASN A 93 2.58 24.90 -11.11
N LYS A 94 2.37 24.65 -12.41
CA LYS A 94 3.07 23.61 -13.19
C LYS A 94 3.07 22.25 -12.47
N SER A 95 1.95 21.90 -11.83
CA SER A 95 1.84 20.75 -10.93
C SER A 95 0.50 20.03 -11.08
N VAL A 96 0.09 19.26 -10.08
CA VAL A 96 -1.20 18.57 -10.02
C VAL A 96 -2.01 18.97 -8.78
N LYS A 97 -3.32 18.72 -8.83
CA LYS A 97 -4.25 18.80 -7.70
C LYS A 97 -4.91 17.44 -7.50
N VAL A 98 -5.25 17.12 -6.25
CA VAL A 98 -5.97 15.89 -5.88
C VAL A 98 -7.36 16.28 -5.39
N ASN A 99 -8.38 15.54 -5.83
CA ASN A 99 -9.72 15.62 -5.25
C ASN A 99 -9.87 14.59 -4.14
N ASP A 100 -9.98 15.06 -2.90
CA ASP A 100 -10.02 14.21 -1.71
C ASP A 100 -11.23 13.27 -1.67
N ASP A 101 -12.39 13.70 -2.16
CA ASP A 101 -13.61 12.89 -2.16
C ASP A 101 -13.55 11.70 -3.14
N ARG A 102 -12.60 11.72 -4.08
CA ARG A 102 -12.41 10.66 -5.09
C ARG A 102 -11.16 9.83 -4.85
N CYS A 103 -10.36 10.15 -3.84
CA CYS A 103 -9.08 9.50 -3.56
C CYS A 103 -9.21 8.42 -2.49
#